data_AF-A0A2M8NU85-F1
#
_entry.id   AF-A0A2M8NU85-F1
#
_cell.length_a   1.000
_cell.length_b   1.000
_cell.length_c   1.000
_cell.angle_alpha   90.00
_cell.angle_beta   90.00
_cell.angle_gamma   90.00
#
_symmetry.space_group_name_H-M   'P 1'
#
loop_
_entity.id
_entity.type
_entity.pdbx_description
1 polymer ?
#
loop_
_entity_poly.entity_id
_entity_poly.type
_entity_poly.pdbx_seq_one_letter_code
_entity_poly.pdbx_strand_id
1 'polypeptide(L)'
;MIADWFAREGWMVMNWWLLLTVAGFTVLPLTVRLLDALPDKGYSFARPIGLLFITLVYWLLGMFQITPNTTGSVLLAWVIVLGISILMYIRPVKFEWRAWWRENRLLIISIEVVFFALFMFMTVYRAHQNELISTEKPMDLAFMSAIQRSPDFPPDDPWLAGYSISYYYMGYVMGAMTSKAANLPSTIGYNLHLATLFALAGSTVLGVVYNMIRAHALRRLYVQHPTRTVALGFGILATFFLMFMSNGHMVMVEMPYRGMIASDAYLRHLDTKGRSADYDQNGEPVSVYNIGQEPINIFDPSAYPYWWWFDASRTITERALDKPDAKGGRVNEVIDEFPSFSFILGDSHPHVMALPFVLLAIGLALNVILSSHAPTYLQTTFYGIFVGSLVFLNTWDAPIYIVVLVGAELLRRLAIEGRGYLTLYDWAHLLYFGARLIAIMIVVYFPFLISFQSQLGGILPNPLYPTRPQQMLVMWAPFLALISIYLILEMWRGMRAKRMNWGLGLTASGGIILFLAVAMVLMVD
;
A
#
# COMPACT_ATOMS: atom_id res chain seq x y z
N MET A 1 -19.82 11.47 -30.66
CA MET A 1 -18.79 11.72 -29.62
C MET A 1 -18.61 10.54 -28.66
N ILE A 2 -19.57 10.22 -27.76
CA ILE A 2 -19.42 9.07 -26.82
C ILE A 2 -19.42 7.72 -27.54
N ALA A 3 -20.33 7.52 -28.49
CA ALA A 3 -20.35 6.31 -29.32
C ALA A 3 -19.05 6.13 -30.12
N ASP A 4 -18.51 7.22 -30.68
CA ASP A 4 -17.25 7.17 -31.44
C ASP A 4 -16.05 6.87 -30.54
N TRP A 5 -15.99 7.48 -29.35
CA TRP A 5 -14.97 7.18 -28.36
C TRP A 5 -15.06 5.72 -27.92
N PHE A 6 -16.26 5.23 -27.61
CA PHE A 6 -16.47 3.84 -27.20
C PHE A 6 -16.04 2.85 -28.27
N ALA A 7 -16.39 3.11 -29.53
CA ALA A 7 -16.04 2.26 -30.68
C ALA A 7 -14.53 2.20 -30.94
N ARG A 8 -13.76 3.22 -30.56
CA ARG A 8 -12.30 3.27 -30.78
C ARG A 8 -11.52 2.75 -29.58
N GLU A 9 -11.75 3.36 -28.42
CA GLU A 9 -10.89 3.22 -27.23
C GLU A 9 -11.69 2.90 -25.97
N GLY A 10 -12.91 3.44 -25.83
CA GLY A 10 -13.70 3.29 -24.61
C GLY A 10 -14.09 1.84 -24.31
N TRP A 11 -14.20 0.98 -25.32
CA TRP A 11 -14.39 -0.45 -25.12
C TRP A 11 -13.22 -1.08 -24.35
N MET A 12 -11.98 -0.61 -24.52
CA MET A 12 -10.79 -1.13 -23.82
C MET A 12 -10.91 -0.86 -22.32
N VAL A 13 -11.31 0.37 -21.98
CA VAL A 13 -11.50 0.83 -20.60
C VAL A 13 -12.66 0.06 -19.93
N MET A 14 -13.79 -0.08 -20.64
CA MET A 14 -14.95 -0.78 -20.09
C MET A 14 -14.72 -2.29 -19.98
N ASN A 15 -14.02 -2.92 -20.94
CA ASN A 15 -13.64 -4.32 -20.86
C ASN A 15 -12.73 -4.55 -19.65
N TRP A 16 -11.70 -3.73 -19.47
CA TRP A 16 -10.81 -3.81 -18.31
C TRP A 16 -11.56 -3.67 -16.98
N TRP A 17 -12.43 -2.65 -16.86
CA TRP A 17 -13.28 -2.46 -15.69
C TRP A 17 -14.20 -3.66 -15.41
N LEU A 18 -14.77 -4.26 -16.47
CA LEU A 18 -15.61 -5.44 -16.37
C LEU A 18 -14.82 -6.65 -15.87
N LEU A 19 -13.61 -6.89 -16.39
CA LEU A 19 -12.74 -7.98 -15.94
C LEU A 19 -12.45 -7.85 -14.44
N LEU A 20 -12.08 -6.65 -13.96
CA LEU A 20 -11.84 -6.42 -12.54
C LEU A 20 -13.09 -6.62 -11.67
N THR A 21 -14.25 -6.21 -12.19
CA THR A 21 -15.53 -6.38 -11.48
C THR A 21 -15.92 -7.85 -11.39
N VAL A 22 -15.79 -8.61 -12.48
CA VAL A 22 -16.01 -10.06 -12.50
C VAL A 22 -15.02 -10.80 -11.58
N ALA A 23 -13.76 -10.39 -11.56
CA ALA A 23 -12.77 -10.92 -10.61
C ALA A 23 -13.22 -10.75 -9.16
N GLY A 24 -13.77 -9.58 -8.80
CA GLY A 24 -14.34 -9.34 -7.47
C GLY A 24 -15.54 -10.22 -7.15
N PHE A 25 -16.50 -10.33 -8.07
CA PHE A 25 -17.68 -11.19 -7.87
C PHE A 25 -17.34 -12.67 -7.72
N THR A 26 -16.28 -13.13 -8.39
CA THR A 26 -15.80 -14.52 -8.33
C THR A 26 -15.49 -14.94 -6.89
N VAL A 27 -14.93 -14.05 -6.08
CA VAL A 27 -14.54 -14.33 -4.69
C VAL A 27 -15.57 -13.87 -3.67
N LEU A 28 -16.68 -13.24 -4.06
CA LEU A 28 -17.67 -12.73 -3.11
C LEU A 28 -18.24 -13.82 -2.17
N PRO A 29 -18.56 -15.05 -2.64
CA PRO A 29 -18.95 -16.13 -1.74
C PRO A 29 -17.87 -16.50 -0.71
N LEU A 30 -16.60 -16.46 -1.12
CA LEU A 30 -15.44 -16.68 -0.26
C LEU A 30 -15.29 -15.57 0.80
N THR A 31 -15.38 -14.30 0.41
CA THR A 31 -15.21 -13.17 1.33
C THR A 31 -16.31 -13.13 2.38
N VAL A 32 -17.57 -13.40 1.99
CA VAL A 32 -18.70 -13.41 2.93
C VAL A 32 -18.52 -14.41 4.06
N ARG A 33 -17.85 -15.53 3.76
CA ARG A 33 -17.56 -16.58 4.73
C ARG A 33 -16.35 -16.27 5.61
N LEU A 34 -15.25 -15.77 5.01
CA LEU A 34 -13.97 -15.61 5.72
C LEU A 34 -13.86 -14.27 6.45
N LEU A 35 -14.57 -13.25 5.98
CA LEU A 35 -14.57 -11.88 6.49
C LEU A 35 -15.89 -11.58 7.22
N ASP A 36 -16.32 -12.55 8.02
CA ASP A 36 -17.62 -12.57 8.68
C ASP A 36 -17.74 -11.56 9.82
N ALA A 37 -16.63 -11.14 10.43
CA ALA A 37 -16.63 -10.12 11.48
C ALA A 37 -16.83 -8.70 10.93
N LEU A 38 -16.53 -8.47 9.64
CA LEU A 38 -16.69 -7.17 9.00
C LEU A 38 -18.17 -6.87 8.71
N PRO A 39 -18.65 -5.64 8.99
CA PRO A 39 -20.03 -5.22 8.68
C PRO A 39 -20.48 -5.45 7.23
N ASP A 40 -19.59 -5.24 6.26
CA ASP A 40 -19.89 -5.41 4.84
C ASP A 40 -19.65 -6.84 4.32
N LYS A 41 -19.16 -7.75 5.17
CA LYS A 41 -18.82 -9.14 4.81
C LYS A 41 -17.73 -9.24 3.72
N GLY A 42 -16.85 -8.24 3.66
CA GLY A 42 -15.69 -8.25 2.77
C GLY A 42 -15.95 -7.79 1.33
N TYR A 43 -17.12 -7.21 1.03
CA TYR A 43 -17.43 -6.71 -0.32
C TYR A 43 -16.43 -5.65 -0.77
N SER A 44 -16.05 -4.72 0.11
CA SER A 44 -15.04 -3.69 -0.18
C SER A 44 -13.67 -4.26 -0.57
N PHE A 45 -13.38 -5.49 -0.14
CA PHE A 45 -12.14 -6.19 -0.40
C PHE A 45 -12.24 -7.19 -1.55
N ALA A 46 -13.42 -7.39 -2.13
CA ALA A 46 -13.65 -8.44 -3.12
C ALA A 46 -12.81 -8.25 -4.38
N ARG A 47 -12.70 -7.04 -4.93
CA ARG A 47 -11.87 -6.74 -6.11
C ARG A 47 -10.38 -7.06 -5.92
N PRO A 48 -9.67 -6.53 -4.89
CA PRO A 48 -8.26 -6.86 -4.70
C PRO A 48 -8.07 -8.35 -4.40
N ILE A 49 -8.94 -8.98 -3.60
CA ILE A 49 -8.87 -10.44 -3.36
C ILE A 49 -9.04 -11.22 -4.66
N GLY A 50 -10.02 -10.84 -5.49
CA GLY A 50 -10.27 -11.47 -6.78
C GLY A 50 -9.04 -11.40 -7.68
N LEU A 51 -8.55 -10.18 -7.93
CA LEU A 51 -7.36 -9.97 -8.74
C LEU A 51 -6.15 -10.77 -8.22
N LEU A 52 -5.94 -10.79 -6.91
CA LEU A 52 -4.85 -11.53 -6.27
C LEU A 52 -4.94 -13.04 -6.50
N PHE A 53 -6.06 -13.66 -6.11
CA PHE A 53 -6.19 -15.12 -6.13
C PHE A 53 -6.19 -15.67 -7.54
N ILE A 54 -6.73 -14.92 -8.48
CA ILE A 54 -6.78 -15.30 -9.88
C ILE A 54 -5.38 -15.23 -10.47
N THR A 55 -4.64 -14.16 -10.18
CA THR A 55 -3.23 -14.03 -10.57
C THR A 55 -2.37 -15.12 -9.96
N LEU A 56 -2.59 -15.45 -8.68
CA LEU A 56 -1.86 -16.51 -7.99
C LEU A 56 -2.10 -17.87 -8.64
N VAL A 57 -3.35 -18.25 -8.89
CA VAL A 57 -3.65 -19.53 -9.56
C VAL A 57 -3.07 -19.55 -10.97
N TYR A 58 -3.23 -18.47 -11.72
CA TYR A 58 -2.66 -18.32 -13.06
C TYR A 58 -1.12 -18.50 -13.06
N TRP A 59 -0.44 -17.82 -12.15
CA TRP A 59 1.01 -17.91 -11.98
C TRP A 59 1.45 -19.31 -11.55
N LEU A 60 0.77 -19.94 -10.59
CA LEU A 60 1.10 -21.31 -10.15
C LEU A 60 0.95 -22.33 -11.29
N LEU A 61 -0.14 -22.25 -12.06
CA LEU A 61 -0.33 -23.13 -13.23
C LEU A 61 0.79 -22.98 -14.25
N GLY A 62 1.25 -21.75 -14.48
CA GLY A 62 2.40 -21.46 -15.33
C GLY A 62 3.72 -21.99 -14.75
N MET A 63 4.03 -21.67 -13.50
CA MET A 63 5.28 -22.07 -12.84
C MET A 63 5.47 -23.59 -12.81
N PHE A 64 4.38 -24.34 -12.60
CA PHE A 64 4.39 -25.81 -12.64
C PHE A 64 4.27 -26.40 -14.05
N GLN A 65 4.34 -25.59 -15.10
CA GLN A 65 4.21 -26.02 -16.50
C GLN A 65 2.90 -26.77 -16.80
N ILE A 66 1.83 -26.49 -16.06
CA ILE A 66 0.52 -27.14 -16.26
C ILE A 66 -0.19 -26.54 -17.47
N THR A 67 -0.06 -25.22 -17.66
CA THR A 67 -0.65 -24.50 -18.79
C THR A 67 0.29 -23.43 -19.33
N PRO A 68 0.31 -23.18 -20.65
CA PRO A 68 1.10 -22.11 -21.24
C PRO A 68 0.54 -20.71 -20.87
N ASN A 69 1.31 -19.67 -21.15
CA ASN A 69 0.94 -18.27 -20.91
C ASN A 69 -0.05 -17.74 -21.98
N THR A 70 -1.32 -18.13 -21.87
CA THR A 70 -2.38 -17.77 -22.83
C THR A 70 -3.61 -17.19 -22.13
N THR A 71 -4.47 -16.51 -22.90
CA THR A 71 -5.78 -16.04 -22.40
C THR A 71 -6.64 -17.19 -21.88
N GLY A 72 -6.54 -18.39 -22.48
CA GLY A 72 -7.24 -19.59 -22.02
C GLY A 72 -6.83 -20.01 -20.60
N SER A 73 -5.55 -19.87 -20.27
CA SER A 73 -5.01 -20.16 -18.94
C SER A 73 -5.50 -19.16 -17.88
N VAL A 74 -5.69 -17.89 -18.27
CA VAL A 74 -6.33 -16.88 -17.40
C VAL A 74 -7.78 -17.27 -17.08
N LEU A 75 -8.54 -17.69 -18.10
CA LEU A 75 -9.93 -18.15 -17.91
C LEU A 75 -10.00 -19.41 -17.05
N LEU A 76 -9.08 -20.36 -17.23
CA LEU A 76 -9.00 -21.55 -16.38
C LEU A 76 -8.73 -21.18 -14.92
N ALA A 77 -7.79 -20.26 -14.66
CA ALA A 77 -7.52 -19.76 -13.32
C ALA A 77 -8.78 -19.13 -12.69
N TRP A 78 -9.53 -18.35 -13.46
CA TRP A 78 -10.83 -17.83 -13.06
C TRP A 78 -11.82 -18.90 -12.65
N VAL A 79 -12.01 -19.93 -13.47
CA VAL A 79 -12.93 -21.04 -13.18
C VAL A 79 -12.51 -21.80 -11.92
N ILE A 80 -11.21 -22.03 -11.71
CA ILE A 80 -10.70 -22.68 -10.50
C ILE A 80 -11.03 -21.85 -9.26
N VAL A 81 -10.74 -20.54 -9.28
CA VAL A 81 -11.05 -19.65 -8.14
C VAL A 81 -12.55 -19.59 -7.88
N LEU A 82 -13.37 -19.52 -8.93
CA LEU A 82 -14.83 -19.56 -8.81
C LEU A 82 -15.31 -20.86 -8.16
N GLY A 83 -14.77 -22.00 -8.61
CA GLY A 83 -15.09 -23.32 -8.07
C GLY A 83 -14.75 -23.43 -6.58
N ILE A 84 -13.57 -22.95 -6.17
CA ILE A 84 -13.17 -22.89 -4.76
C ILE A 84 -14.12 -22.00 -3.96
N SER A 85 -14.42 -20.81 -4.47
CA SER A 85 -15.31 -19.84 -3.83
C SER A 85 -16.72 -20.41 -3.59
N ILE A 86 -17.30 -21.07 -4.60
CA ILE A 86 -18.62 -21.72 -4.51
C ILE A 86 -18.58 -22.92 -3.55
N LEU A 87 -17.56 -23.78 -3.64
CA LEU A 87 -17.42 -24.95 -2.76
C LEU A 87 -17.32 -24.54 -1.29
N MET A 88 -16.60 -23.45 -1.01
CA MET A 88 -16.50 -22.90 0.34
C MET A 88 -17.82 -22.31 0.82
N TYR A 89 -18.66 -21.80 -0.08
CA TYR A 89 -19.98 -21.25 0.25
C TYR A 89 -21.05 -22.31 0.53
N ILE A 90 -21.07 -23.44 -0.20
CA ILE A 90 -22.11 -24.49 -0.10
C ILE A 90 -22.13 -25.21 1.26
N ARG A 91 -21.04 -25.14 2.04
CA ARG A 91 -21.01 -25.66 3.42
C ARG A 91 -21.90 -24.81 4.34
N PRO A 92 -22.53 -25.38 5.40
CA PRO A 92 -23.85 -25.00 5.96
C PRO A 92 -23.94 -23.62 6.67
N VAL A 93 -23.51 -22.55 6.01
CA VAL A 93 -23.67 -21.17 6.48
C VAL A 93 -24.90 -20.60 5.77
N LYS A 94 -26.02 -20.49 6.48
CA LYS A 94 -27.20 -19.79 5.96
C LYS A 94 -26.89 -18.30 5.93
N PHE A 95 -26.66 -17.74 4.73
CA PHE A 95 -26.43 -16.32 4.54
C PHE A 95 -27.64 -15.65 3.87
N GLU A 96 -28.23 -14.67 4.55
CA GLU A 96 -29.41 -13.95 4.04
C GLU A 96 -29.02 -12.77 3.13
N TRP A 97 -28.83 -13.05 1.83
CA TRP A 97 -28.46 -12.05 0.83
C TRP A 97 -29.38 -10.82 0.78
N ARG A 98 -30.70 -11.02 0.92
CA ARG A 98 -31.68 -9.92 0.91
C ARG A 98 -31.50 -8.97 2.09
N ALA A 99 -31.28 -9.52 3.29
CA ALA A 99 -31.06 -8.74 4.49
C ALA A 99 -29.73 -7.98 4.41
N TRP A 100 -28.67 -8.67 3.97
CA TRP A 100 -27.35 -8.06 3.77
C TRP A 100 -27.37 -6.93 2.73
N TRP A 101 -28.02 -7.13 1.58
CA TRP A 101 -28.20 -6.09 0.57
C TRP A 101 -28.93 -4.87 1.14
N ARG A 102 -30.04 -5.07 1.86
CA ARG A 102 -30.79 -3.96 2.47
C ARG A 102 -29.95 -3.17 3.48
N GLU A 103 -29.06 -3.85 4.20
CA GLU A 103 -28.15 -3.23 5.16
C GLU A 103 -27.00 -2.47 4.46
N ASN A 104 -26.42 -3.05 3.41
CA ASN A 104 -25.15 -2.60 2.83
C ASN A 104 -25.26 -1.95 1.44
N ARG A 105 -26.44 -1.88 0.81
CA ARG A 105 -26.61 -1.31 -0.55
C ARG A 105 -26.01 0.08 -0.73
N LEU A 106 -26.11 0.94 0.27
CA LEU A 106 -25.54 2.29 0.21
C LEU A 106 -24.01 2.23 0.10
N LEU A 107 -23.37 1.39 0.90
CA LEU A 107 -21.94 1.16 0.82
C LEU A 107 -21.56 0.57 -0.53
N ILE A 108 -22.24 -0.51 -0.94
CA ILE A 108 -21.94 -1.24 -2.18
C ILE A 108 -21.98 -0.27 -3.35
N ILE A 109 -23.09 0.45 -3.55
CA ILE A 109 -23.22 1.44 -4.63
C ILE A 109 -22.14 2.51 -4.52
N SER A 110 -21.83 2.99 -3.31
CA SER A 110 -20.80 4.03 -3.14
C SER A 110 -19.40 3.52 -3.49
N ILE A 111 -19.06 2.28 -3.12
CA ILE A 111 -17.77 1.65 -3.48
C ILE A 111 -17.67 1.49 -5.00
N GLU A 112 -18.75 1.03 -5.65
CA GLU A 112 -18.79 0.90 -7.10
C GLU A 112 -18.58 2.25 -7.80
N VAL A 113 -19.28 3.29 -7.34
CA VAL A 113 -19.18 4.65 -7.87
C VAL A 113 -17.80 5.24 -7.62
N VAL A 114 -17.26 5.12 -6.40
CA VAL A 114 -15.92 5.64 -6.06
C VAL A 114 -14.84 4.90 -6.83
N PHE A 115 -14.90 3.58 -6.91
CA PHE A 115 -13.96 2.79 -7.71
C PHE A 115 -13.98 3.22 -9.18
N PHE A 116 -15.17 3.29 -9.78
CA PHE A 116 -15.31 3.72 -11.18
C PHE A 116 -14.83 5.15 -11.39
N ALA A 117 -15.17 6.08 -10.49
CA ALA A 117 -14.75 7.47 -10.57
C ALA A 117 -13.22 7.62 -10.48
N LEU A 118 -12.57 6.94 -9.52
CA LEU A 118 -11.11 6.95 -9.39
C LEU A 118 -10.42 6.27 -10.57
N PHE A 119 -10.97 5.16 -11.06
CA PHE A 119 -10.46 4.45 -12.22
C PHE A 119 -10.52 5.33 -13.48
N MET A 120 -11.66 5.98 -13.72
CA MET A 120 -11.84 6.90 -14.85
C MET A 120 -10.97 8.15 -14.70
N PHE A 121 -10.88 8.73 -13.50
CA PHE A 121 -10.00 9.87 -13.22
C PHE A 121 -8.56 9.54 -13.61
N MET A 122 -8.03 8.42 -13.12
CA MET A 122 -6.65 8.04 -13.40
C MET A 122 -6.45 7.63 -14.85
N THR A 123 -7.44 6.98 -15.48
CA THR A 123 -7.40 6.65 -16.91
C THR A 123 -7.31 7.92 -17.78
N VAL A 124 -8.13 8.94 -17.48
CA VAL A 124 -8.11 10.22 -18.21
C VAL A 124 -6.79 10.96 -17.97
N TYR A 125 -6.28 10.95 -16.74
CA TYR A 125 -4.98 11.52 -16.41
C TYR A 125 -3.86 10.86 -17.23
N ARG A 126 -3.80 9.52 -17.22
CA ARG A 126 -2.82 8.75 -17.99
C ARG A 126 -3.01 8.90 -19.49
N ALA A 127 -4.21 9.12 -20.00
CA ALA A 127 -4.42 9.40 -21.41
C ALA A 127 -3.77 10.73 -21.87
N HIS A 128 -3.71 11.74 -20.99
CA HIS A 128 -3.02 13.01 -21.26
C HIS A 128 -1.52 12.95 -20.98
N GLN A 129 -1.07 12.02 -20.13
CA GLN A 129 0.33 11.83 -19.74
C GLN A 129 0.72 10.37 -19.95
N ASN A 130 0.65 9.89 -21.19
CA ASN A 130 0.84 8.48 -21.52
C ASN A 130 2.30 8.10 -21.79
N GLU A 131 3.25 9.02 -21.63
CA GLU A 131 4.67 8.80 -21.90
C GLU A 131 5.28 7.73 -20.96
N LEU A 132 6.11 6.86 -21.54
CA LEU A 132 6.73 5.69 -20.90
C LEU A 132 8.27 5.72 -20.96
N ILE A 133 8.86 6.89 -21.20
CA ILE A 133 10.31 7.04 -21.51
C ILE A 133 11.15 7.58 -20.35
N SER A 134 10.52 8.06 -19.28
CA SER A 134 11.20 8.68 -18.13
C SER A 134 11.22 7.77 -16.91
N THR A 135 12.16 8.05 -16.00
CA THR A 135 12.30 7.37 -14.69
C THR A 135 12.31 5.85 -14.83
N GLU A 136 11.50 5.14 -14.03
CA GLU A 136 11.49 3.67 -13.98
C GLU A 136 10.45 3.03 -14.91
N LYS A 137 9.59 3.83 -15.57
CA LYS A 137 8.56 3.33 -16.49
C LYS A 137 9.09 2.42 -17.59
N PRO A 138 10.26 2.67 -18.22
CA PRO A 138 10.79 1.76 -19.22
C PRO A 138 11.07 0.36 -18.63
N MET A 139 11.58 0.29 -17.40
CA MET A 139 11.87 -0.96 -16.70
C MET A 139 10.58 -1.69 -16.34
N ASP A 140 9.61 -0.98 -15.75
CA ASP A 140 8.32 -1.59 -15.37
C ASP A 140 7.56 -2.13 -16.60
N LEU A 141 7.52 -1.33 -17.69
CA LEU A 141 6.91 -1.75 -18.95
C LEU A 141 7.66 -2.94 -19.55
N ALA A 142 8.99 -2.96 -19.46
CA ALA A 142 9.79 -4.08 -19.95
C ALA A 142 9.43 -5.38 -19.21
N PHE A 143 9.30 -5.36 -17.88
CA PHE A 143 8.85 -6.53 -17.12
C PHE A 143 7.43 -6.96 -17.49
N MET A 144 6.47 -6.04 -17.55
CA MET A 144 5.10 -6.37 -17.93
C MET A 144 5.03 -6.94 -19.37
N SER A 145 5.80 -6.37 -20.29
CA SER A 145 5.89 -6.82 -21.69
C SER A 145 6.56 -8.19 -21.80
N ALA A 146 7.65 -8.42 -21.07
CA ALA A 146 8.34 -9.71 -21.03
C ALA A 146 7.42 -10.82 -20.49
N ILE A 147 6.69 -10.56 -19.40
CA ILE A 147 5.67 -11.49 -18.88
C ILE A 147 4.58 -11.74 -19.92
N GLN A 148 4.09 -10.70 -20.62
CA GLN A 148 3.04 -10.89 -21.61
C GLN A 148 3.49 -11.73 -22.82
N ARG A 149 4.78 -11.63 -23.20
CA ARG A 149 5.36 -12.28 -24.38
C ARG A 149 5.96 -13.67 -24.12
N SER A 150 6.41 -13.94 -22.89
CA SER A 150 7.01 -15.24 -22.53
C SER A 150 5.98 -16.36 -22.77
N PRO A 151 6.35 -17.47 -23.43
CA PRO A 151 5.40 -18.56 -23.70
C PRO A 151 4.98 -19.30 -22.44
N ASP A 152 5.87 -19.36 -21.44
CA ASP A 152 5.69 -20.08 -20.17
C ASP A 152 6.26 -19.25 -19.01
N PHE A 153 6.13 -19.77 -17.78
CA PHE A 153 6.75 -19.19 -16.58
C PHE A 153 7.93 -20.07 -16.12
N PRO A 154 8.93 -19.55 -15.38
CA PRO A 154 9.11 -18.15 -15.05
C PRO A 154 9.38 -17.31 -16.31
N PRO A 155 8.96 -16.02 -16.32
CA PRO A 155 9.06 -15.16 -17.50
C PRO A 155 10.51 -14.81 -17.80
N ASP A 156 10.82 -14.62 -19.08
CA ASP A 156 12.15 -14.21 -19.55
C ASP A 156 12.52 -12.83 -18.97
N ASP A 157 13.79 -12.67 -18.59
CA ASP A 157 14.34 -11.39 -18.16
C ASP A 157 14.56 -10.47 -19.39
N PRO A 158 14.00 -9.25 -19.41
CA PRO A 158 14.15 -8.35 -20.55
C PRO A 158 15.56 -7.74 -20.68
N TRP A 159 16.40 -7.82 -19.65
CA TRP A 159 17.74 -7.25 -19.60
C TRP A 159 18.84 -8.31 -19.68
N LEU A 160 18.56 -9.55 -19.28
CA LEU A 160 19.53 -10.64 -19.22
C LEU A 160 19.04 -11.89 -19.98
N ALA A 161 19.41 -11.97 -21.27
CA ALA A 161 18.98 -13.07 -22.14
C ALA A 161 19.36 -14.46 -21.58
N GLY A 162 18.39 -15.39 -21.60
CA GLY A 162 18.57 -16.76 -21.10
C GLY A 162 18.29 -16.93 -19.60
N TYR A 163 17.94 -15.86 -18.89
CA TYR A 163 17.57 -15.87 -17.48
C TYR A 163 16.11 -15.46 -17.30
N SER A 164 15.54 -15.77 -16.14
CA SER A 164 14.21 -15.31 -15.74
C SER A 164 14.30 -14.06 -14.86
N ILE A 165 13.21 -13.28 -14.83
CA ILE A 165 13.11 -12.08 -13.98
C ILE A 165 13.43 -12.42 -12.52
N SER A 166 14.50 -11.84 -11.97
CA SER A 166 14.87 -11.92 -10.56
C SER A 166 14.50 -10.62 -9.83
N TYR A 167 13.19 -10.39 -9.69
CA TYR A 167 12.61 -9.20 -9.06
C TYR A 167 11.28 -9.55 -8.37
N TYR A 168 10.71 -8.66 -7.58
CA TYR A 168 9.38 -8.86 -7.00
C TYR A 168 8.30 -8.50 -8.04
N TYR A 169 8.00 -9.46 -8.92
CA TYR A 169 7.29 -9.21 -10.18
C TYR A 169 5.79 -9.52 -10.18
N MET A 170 5.17 -9.88 -9.05
CA MET A 170 3.75 -10.28 -8.98
C MET A 170 2.80 -9.22 -9.52
N GLY A 171 3.03 -7.94 -9.20
CA GLY A 171 2.20 -6.84 -9.68
C GLY A 171 2.22 -6.72 -11.21
N TYR A 172 3.39 -6.92 -11.83
CA TYR A 172 3.50 -6.99 -13.29
C TYR A 172 2.77 -8.21 -13.87
N VAL A 173 2.73 -9.35 -13.16
CA VAL A 173 1.89 -10.50 -13.57
C VAL A 173 0.40 -10.11 -13.55
N MET A 174 -0.07 -9.39 -12.53
CA MET A 174 -1.46 -8.92 -12.48
C MET A 174 -1.79 -8.02 -13.68
N GLY A 175 -0.90 -7.07 -13.97
CA GLY A 175 -1.03 -6.18 -15.12
C GLY A 175 -1.03 -6.93 -16.45
N ALA A 176 -0.04 -7.81 -16.67
CA ALA A 176 0.11 -8.60 -17.89
C ALA A 176 -1.05 -9.59 -18.10
N MET A 177 -1.49 -10.28 -17.03
CA MET A 177 -2.63 -11.20 -17.05
C MET A 177 -3.93 -10.46 -17.43
N THR A 178 -4.18 -9.31 -16.81
CA THR A 178 -5.39 -8.52 -17.10
C THR A 178 -5.35 -7.95 -18.52
N SER A 179 -4.18 -7.48 -18.96
CA SER A 179 -3.94 -7.03 -20.34
C SER A 179 -4.17 -8.13 -21.36
N LYS A 180 -3.69 -9.35 -21.08
CA LYS A 180 -3.90 -10.53 -21.93
C LYS A 180 -5.36 -10.95 -21.99
N ALA A 181 -6.08 -10.89 -20.86
CA ALA A 181 -7.53 -11.15 -20.83
C ALA A 181 -8.33 -10.07 -21.59
N ALA A 182 -7.87 -8.82 -21.55
CA ALA A 182 -8.47 -7.72 -22.28
C ALA A 182 -8.08 -7.66 -23.78
N ASN A 183 -7.14 -8.51 -24.21
CA ASN A 183 -6.50 -8.48 -25.53
C ASN A 183 -5.89 -7.11 -25.87
N LEU A 184 -5.12 -6.54 -24.93
CA LEU A 184 -4.47 -5.24 -25.07
C LEU A 184 -2.95 -5.38 -25.16
N PRO A 185 -2.27 -4.46 -25.89
CA PRO A 185 -0.81 -4.35 -25.84
C PRO A 185 -0.36 -3.88 -24.45
N SER A 186 0.86 -4.26 -24.06
CA SER A 186 1.44 -3.94 -22.74
C SER A 186 1.49 -2.43 -22.46
N THR A 187 1.64 -1.57 -23.47
CA THR A 187 1.65 -0.10 -23.31
C THR A 187 0.31 0.46 -22.83
N ILE A 188 -0.81 -0.04 -23.35
CA ILE A 188 -2.16 0.33 -22.91
C ILE A 188 -2.46 -0.35 -21.58
N GLY A 189 -2.13 -1.64 -21.46
CA GLY A 189 -2.30 -2.42 -20.25
C GLY A 189 -1.59 -1.80 -19.05
N TYR A 190 -0.37 -1.27 -19.23
CA TYR A 190 0.41 -0.58 -18.19
C TYR A 190 -0.34 0.63 -17.62
N ASN A 191 -0.87 1.50 -18.49
CA ASN A 191 -1.60 2.69 -18.07
C ASN A 191 -2.94 2.32 -17.39
N LEU A 192 -3.66 1.30 -17.86
CA LEU A 192 -4.87 0.80 -17.20
C LEU A 192 -4.56 0.06 -15.88
N HIS A 193 -3.38 -0.57 -15.77
CA HIS A 193 -2.91 -1.18 -14.54
C HIS A 193 -2.64 -0.12 -13.47
N LEU A 194 -1.97 0.99 -13.80
CA LEU A 194 -1.82 2.13 -12.90
C LEU A 194 -3.19 2.69 -12.44
N ALA A 195 -4.14 2.84 -13.37
CA ALA A 195 -5.50 3.26 -13.02
C ALA A 195 -6.22 2.26 -12.10
N THR A 196 -5.94 0.96 -12.28
CA THR A 196 -6.45 -0.12 -11.42
C THR A 196 -5.90 0.01 -10.00
N LEU A 197 -4.59 0.19 -9.85
CA LEU A 197 -3.94 0.34 -8.55
C LEU A 197 -4.47 1.57 -7.81
N PHE A 198 -4.62 2.70 -8.50
CA PHE A 198 -5.18 3.93 -7.95
C PHE A 198 -6.62 3.72 -7.42
N ALA A 199 -7.48 3.09 -8.24
CA ALA A 199 -8.87 2.84 -7.87
C ALA A 199 -9.02 1.78 -6.77
N LEU A 200 -8.20 0.72 -6.81
CA LEU A 200 -8.20 -0.32 -5.78
C LEU A 200 -7.72 0.25 -4.44
N ALA A 201 -6.63 1.04 -4.41
CA ALA A 201 -6.14 1.65 -3.18
C ALA A 201 -7.22 2.54 -2.54
N GLY A 202 -7.80 3.46 -3.33
CA GLY A 202 -8.84 4.37 -2.84
C GLY A 202 -10.12 3.66 -2.38
N SER A 203 -10.63 2.69 -3.13
CA SER A 203 -11.84 1.95 -2.72
C SER A 203 -11.60 1.01 -1.53
N THR A 204 -10.39 0.46 -1.39
CA THR A 204 -10.02 -0.43 -0.28
C THR A 204 -9.92 0.34 1.04
N VAL A 205 -9.29 1.52 1.05
CA VAL A 205 -9.22 2.35 2.27
C VAL A 205 -10.60 2.83 2.73
N LEU A 206 -11.49 3.15 1.78
CA LEU A 206 -12.90 3.43 2.08
C LEU A 206 -13.52 2.27 2.84
N GLY A 207 -13.32 1.04 2.35
CA GLY A 207 -13.77 -0.20 2.99
C GLY A 207 -13.26 -0.38 4.41
N VAL A 208 -11.95 -0.19 4.63
CA VAL A 208 -11.32 -0.28 5.96
C VAL A 208 -11.98 0.68 6.93
N VAL A 209 -12.05 1.97 6.58
CA VAL A 209 -12.57 3.02 7.48
C VAL A 209 -14.07 2.85 7.71
N TYR A 210 -14.84 2.51 6.67
CA TYR A 210 -16.26 2.24 6.82
C TYR A 210 -16.52 1.07 7.78
N ASN A 211 -15.82 -0.05 7.58
CA ASN A 211 -15.99 -1.23 8.43
C ASN A 211 -15.57 -0.95 9.88
N MET A 212 -14.48 -0.19 10.08
CA MET A 212 -14.02 0.22 11.42
C MET A 212 -15.10 1.05 12.13
N ILE A 213 -15.68 2.05 11.48
CA ILE A 213 -16.70 2.92 12.10
C ILE A 213 -18.02 2.17 12.33
N ARG A 214 -18.42 1.28 11.41
CA ARG A 214 -19.68 0.51 11.52
C ARG A 214 -19.59 -0.68 12.49
N ALA A 215 -18.39 -1.10 12.87
CA ALA A 215 -18.12 -2.29 13.67
C ALA A 215 -18.97 -2.32 14.94
N HIS A 216 -19.78 -3.38 15.10
CA HIS A 216 -20.68 -3.53 16.25
C HIS A 216 -19.93 -3.71 17.57
N ALA A 217 -18.75 -4.36 17.55
CA ALA A 217 -17.92 -4.53 18.74
C ALA A 217 -17.52 -3.17 19.36
N LEU A 218 -17.26 -2.17 18.52
CA LEU A 218 -16.94 -0.80 18.96
C LEU A 218 -18.19 0.00 19.37
N ARG A 219 -19.40 -0.42 18.99
CA ARG A 219 -20.64 0.29 19.37
C ARG A 219 -20.93 0.26 20.86
N ARG A 220 -20.34 -0.68 21.61
CA ARG A 220 -20.44 -0.70 23.09
C ARG A 220 -19.66 0.44 23.75
N LEU A 221 -18.73 1.06 23.03
CA LEU A 221 -17.86 2.13 23.56
C LEU A 221 -18.41 3.54 23.34
N TYR A 222 -19.45 3.70 22.50
CA TYR A 222 -19.99 5.01 22.12
C TYR A 222 -21.49 5.14 22.39
N VAL A 223 -21.90 6.26 23.00
CA VAL A 223 -23.31 6.59 23.33
C VAL A 223 -24.13 6.89 22.07
N GLN A 224 -23.50 7.44 21.02
CA GLN A 224 -24.14 7.69 19.73
C GLN A 224 -23.58 6.75 18.68
N HIS A 225 -24.47 6.08 17.95
CA HIS A 225 -24.09 5.14 16.91
C HIS A 225 -23.88 5.90 15.59
N PRO A 226 -22.67 5.86 15.00
CA PRO A 226 -22.43 6.52 13.73
C PRO A 226 -23.33 5.93 12.64
N THR A 227 -24.02 6.81 11.92
CA THR A 227 -24.91 6.40 10.83
C THR A 227 -24.11 5.87 9.64
N ARG A 228 -24.79 5.17 8.72
CA ARG A 228 -24.15 4.67 7.49
C ARG A 228 -23.52 5.80 6.67
N THR A 229 -24.17 6.96 6.64
CA THR A 229 -23.70 8.16 5.93
C THR A 229 -22.45 8.74 6.58
N VAL A 230 -22.37 8.76 7.91
CA VAL A 230 -21.17 9.23 8.62
C VAL A 230 -19.98 8.31 8.33
N ALA A 231 -20.16 6.99 8.45
CA ALA A 231 -19.11 6.03 8.14
C ALA A 231 -18.63 6.16 6.68
N LEU A 232 -19.56 6.38 5.74
CA LEU A 232 -19.22 6.60 4.35
C LEU A 232 -18.46 7.92 4.13
N GLY A 233 -18.90 9.01 4.78
CA GLY A 233 -18.22 10.31 4.69
C GLY A 233 -16.77 10.24 5.16
N PHE A 234 -16.51 9.56 6.29
CA PHE A 234 -15.14 9.32 6.75
C PHE A 234 -14.36 8.38 5.82
N GLY A 235 -14.99 7.37 5.22
CA GLY A 235 -14.35 6.51 4.23
C GLY A 235 -13.94 7.27 2.96
N ILE A 236 -14.78 8.18 2.48
CA ILE A 236 -14.46 9.08 1.35
C ILE A 236 -13.33 10.04 1.74
N LEU A 237 -13.37 10.60 2.94
CA LEU A 237 -12.30 11.46 3.44
C LEU A 237 -10.95 10.72 3.53
N ALA A 238 -10.96 9.47 3.99
CA ALA A 238 -9.76 8.63 4.02
C ALA A 238 -9.25 8.30 2.61
N THR A 239 -10.16 8.06 1.66
CA THR A 239 -9.82 7.92 0.24
C THR A 239 -9.12 9.16 -0.28
N PHE A 240 -9.67 10.34 0.03
CA PHE A 240 -9.08 11.61 -0.39
C PHE A 240 -7.68 11.80 0.19
N PHE A 241 -7.51 11.58 1.50
CA PHE A 241 -6.21 11.73 2.15
C PHE A 241 -5.18 10.72 1.62
N LEU A 242 -5.56 9.46 1.41
CA LEU A 242 -4.61 8.48 0.88
C LEU A 242 -4.16 8.83 -0.54
N MET A 243 -5.10 9.21 -1.42
CA MET A 243 -4.81 9.33 -2.85
C MET A 243 -4.27 10.71 -3.25
N PHE A 244 -4.59 11.77 -2.51
CA PHE A 244 -4.30 13.15 -2.92
C PHE A 244 -3.49 13.95 -1.90
N MET A 245 -3.34 13.49 -0.66
CA MET A 245 -2.53 14.23 0.29
C MET A 245 -1.05 14.18 -0.13
N SER A 246 -0.40 15.35 -0.07
CA SER A 246 1.03 15.50 -0.25
C SER A 246 1.73 15.62 1.11
N ASN A 247 3.05 15.79 1.11
CA ASN A 247 3.81 16.10 2.31
C ASN A 247 3.92 17.63 2.55
N GLY A 248 4.75 18.02 3.52
CA GLY A 248 5.03 19.41 3.87
C GLY A 248 5.98 20.14 2.92
N HIS A 249 6.61 19.46 1.94
CA HIS A 249 7.66 20.06 1.10
C HIS A 249 7.17 21.33 0.38
N MET A 250 5.98 21.29 -0.22
CA MET A 250 5.45 22.44 -0.96
C MET A 250 5.31 23.69 -0.07
N VAL A 251 4.74 23.53 1.13
CA VAL A 251 4.43 24.66 2.02
C VAL A 251 5.66 25.12 2.80
N MET A 252 6.51 24.19 3.21
CA MET A 252 7.67 24.48 4.07
C MET A 252 8.94 24.79 3.30
N VAL A 253 9.09 24.32 2.06
CA VAL A 253 10.33 24.45 1.29
C VAL A 253 10.09 25.21 -0.01
N GLU A 254 9.25 24.67 -0.89
CA GLU A 254 9.20 25.13 -2.28
C GLU A 254 8.52 26.50 -2.40
N MET A 255 7.38 26.75 -1.74
CA MET A 255 6.76 28.08 -1.74
C MET A 255 7.66 29.18 -1.12
N PRO A 256 8.26 28.99 0.08
CA PRO A 256 9.15 30.00 0.64
C PRO A 256 10.41 30.25 -0.19
N TYR A 257 10.98 29.21 -0.82
CA TYR A 257 12.11 29.35 -1.75
C TYR A 257 11.70 30.11 -3.02
N ARG A 258 10.63 29.70 -3.68
CA ARG A 258 10.19 30.29 -4.95
C ARG A 258 9.72 31.75 -4.81
N GLY A 259 9.09 32.07 -3.68
CA GLY A 259 8.74 33.45 -3.34
C GLY A 259 9.91 34.26 -2.77
N MET A 260 11.10 33.67 -2.60
CA MET A 260 12.28 34.25 -1.95
C MET A 260 11.95 34.86 -0.56
N ILE A 261 11.05 34.23 0.18
CA ILE A 261 10.57 34.66 1.50
C ILE A 261 11.43 34.06 2.62
N ALA A 262 11.97 32.85 2.39
CA ALA A 262 12.83 32.17 3.36
C ALA A 262 14.28 32.65 3.31
N SER A 263 14.93 32.73 4.47
CA SER A 263 16.37 32.96 4.55
C SER A 263 17.16 31.72 4.11
N ASP A 264 18.38 31.93 3.62
CA ASP A 264 19.29 30.84 3.29
C ASP A 264 19.51 29.88 4.47
N ALA A 265 19.60 30.41 5.69
CA ALA A 265 19.79 29.61 6.90
C ALA A 265 18.60 28.67 7.17
N TYR A 266 17.37 29.11 6.89
CA TYR A 266 16.17 28.29 7.02
C TYR A 266 16.17 27.12 6.03
N LEU A 267 16.43 27.40 4.75
CA LEU A 267 16.46 26.37 3.71
C LEU A 267 17.58 25.36 3.93
N ARG A 268 18.78 25.82 4.31
CA ARG A 268 19.90 24.95 4.71
C ARG A 268 19.59 24.10 5.93
N HIS A 269 18.81 24.61 6.90
CA HIS A 269 18.43 23.84 8.07
C HIS A 269 17.51 22.66 7.72
N LEU A 270 16.54 22.86 6.81
CA LEU A 270 15.63 21.81 6.34
C LEU A 270 16.37 20.74 5.54
N ASP A 271 17.43 21.12 4.84
CA ASP A 271 18.34 20.22 4.15
C ASP A 271 17.70 19.31 3.09
N THR A 272 16.81 19.86 2.26
CA THR A 272 16.16 19.12 1.16
C THR A 272 16.92 19.29 -0.16
N LYS A 273 16.75 18.33 -1.08
CA LYS A 273 17.47 18.32 -2.37
C LYS A 273 17.32 19.66 -3.10
N GLY A 274 18.45 20.20 -3.57
CA GLY A 274 18.49 21.44 -4.34
C GLY A 274 18.20 22.72 -3.53
N ARG A 275 18.05 22.63 -2.20
CA ARG A 275 17.71 23.76 -1.33
C ARG A 275 18.65 23.91 -0.12
N SER A 276 19.79 23.23 -0.11
CA SER A 276 20.64 23.19 1.08
C SER A 276 22.11 22.90 0.90
N ALA A 277 22.56 22.54 -0.29
CA ALA A 277 23.87 21.93 -0.49
C ALA A 277 24.68 22.65 -1.55
N ASP A 278 25.29 23.76 -1.16
CA ASP A 278 26.49 24.29 -1.82
C ASP A 278 27.39 24.95 -0.75
N TYR A 279 28.60 24.41 -0.60
CA TYR A 279 29.71 25.04 0.12
C TYR A 279 30.79 25.34 -0.91
N ASP A 280 31.44 26.49 -0.81
CA ASP A 280 32.54 26.81 -1.69
C ASP A 280 33.77 25.95 -1.37
N GLN A 281 34.82 26.10 -2.18
CA GLN A 281 36.10 25.40 -1.99
C GLN A 281 36.78 25.70 -0.63
N ASN A 282 36.35 26.74 0.09
CA ASN A 282 36.85 27.13 1.40
C ASN A 282 35.95 26.60 2.55
N GLY A 283 34.85 25.93 2.22
CA GLY A 283 33.87 25.43 3.19
C GLY A 283 32.87 26.49 3.65
N GLU A 284 32.80 27.65 2.99
CA GLU A 284 31.84 28.70 3.28
C GLU A 284 30.50 28.43 2.56
N PRO A 285 29.36 28.71 3.21
CA PRO A 285 28.05 28.41 2.63
C PRO A 285 27.75 29.33 1.44
N VAL A 286 27.51 28.74 0.27
CA VAL A 286 27.06 29.46 -0.93
C VAL A 286 25.57 29.76 -0.79
N SER A 287 25.13 30.91 -1.32
CA SER A 287 23.70 31.27 -1.28
C SER A 287 22.86 30.22 -1.99
N VAL A 288 21.70 29.88 -1.40
CA VAL A 288 20.76 28.91 -2.00
C VAL A 288 20.06 29.54 -3.22
N TYR A 289 19.99 30.87 -3.25
CA TYR A 289 19.45 31.62 -4.37
C TYR A 289 20.52 31.89 -5.41
N ASN A 290 20.18 31.66 -6.68
CA ASN A 290 21.07 31.97 -7.79
C ASN A 290 21.15 33.49 -8.00
N ILE A 291 22.31 33.98 -8.46
CA ILE A 291 22.50 35.38 -8.84
C ILE A 291 21.51 35.72 -9.97
N GLY A 292 20.64 36.71 -9.75
CA GLY A 292 19.62 37.14 -10.71
C GLY A 292 18.33 36.30 -10.68
N GLN A 293 18.15 35.42 -9.69
CA GLN A 293 16.87 34.76 -9.46
C GLN A 293 15.84 35.79 -8.96
N GLU A 294 14.69 35.84 -9.62
CA GLU A 294 13.55 36.67 -9.22
C GLU A 294 12.46 35.83 -8.55
N PRO A 295 11.72 36.38 -7.57
CA PRO A 295 10.63 35.68 -6.93
C PRO A 295 9.47 35.46 -7.92
N ILE A 296 8.88 34.27 -7.89
CA ILE A 296 7.68 33.97 -8.69
C ILE A 296 6.41 34.16 -7.85
N ASN A 297 5.28 34.37 -8.52
CA ASN A 297 3.98 34.28 -7.87
C ASN A 297 3.68 32.83 -7.48
N ILE A 298 3.77 32.52 -6.18
CA ILE A 298 3.58 31.17 -5.65
C ILE A 298 2.16 30.61 -5.87
N PHE A 299 1.17 31.47 -6.18
CA PHE A 299 -0.20 31.08 -6.49
C PHE A 299 -0.49 30.98 -8.00
N ASP A 300 0.52 31.20 -8.85
CA ASP A 300 0.42 31.02 -10.29
C ASP A 300 1.15 29.73 -10.71
N PRO A 301 0.41 28.62 -10.98
CA PRO A 301 1.02 27.37 -11.40
C PRO A 301 1.85 27.48 -12.69
N SER A 302 1.56 28.46 -13.56
CA SER A 302 2.28 28.65 -14.82
C SER A 302 3.69 29.22 -14.63
N ALA A 303 3.95 29.83 -13.46
CA ALA A 303 5.26 30.36 -13.10
C ALA A 303 6.20 29.30 -12.54
N TYR A 304 5.71 28.11 -12.19
CA TYR A 304 6.54 27.03 -11.69
C TYR A 304 7.27 26.33 -12.85
N PRO A 305 8.55 25.94 -12.64
CA PRO A 305 9.28 25.21 -13.66
C PRO A 305 8.67 23.82 -13.88
N TYR A 306 8.99 23.24 -15.04
CA TYR A 306 8.70 21.85 -15.32
C TYR A 306 9.19 20.95 -14.17
N TRP A 307 8.33 20.04 -13.70
CA TRP A 307 8.63 19.08 -12.63
C TRP A 307 8.97 19.69 -11.26
N TRP A 308 8.50 20.90 -10.95
CA TRP A 308 8.68 21.51 -9.61
C TRP A 308 8.26 20.62 -8.43
N TRP A 309 7.27 19.76 -8.63
CA TRP A 309 6.75 18.84 -7.60
C TRP A 309 7.66 17.63 -7.37
N PHE A 310 8.64 17.39 -8.25
CA PHE A 310 9.49 16.20 -8.19
C PHE A 310 10.32 16.15 -6.90
N ASP A 311 10.84 17.31 -6.48
CA ASP A 311 11.63 17.47 -5.26
C ASP A 311 10.83 17.18 -3.98
N ALA A 312 9.49 17.12 -4.05
CA ALA A 312 8.68 16.70 -2.92
C ALA A 312 8.93 15.25 -2.52
N SER A 313 9.50 14.41 -3.40
CA SER A 313 9.93 13.03 -3.07
C SER A 313 11.39 12.93 -2.66
N ARG A 314 12.03 14.07 -2.35
CA ARG A 314 13.45 14.21 -2.00
C ARG A 314 13.61 15.08 -0.75
N THR A 315 12.75 14.84 0.24
CA THR A 315 12.77 15.58 1.51
C THR A 315 13.81 15.03 2.46
N ILE A 316 14.19 13.76 2.30
CA ILE A 316 15.20 13.09 3.09
C ILE A 316 16.54 13.14 2.35
N THR A 317 17.55 13.67 3.03
CA THR A 317 18.92 13.72 2.53
C THR A 317 19.78 12.88 3.46
N GLU A 318 20.27 11.74 2.99
CA GLU A 318 21.21 10.93 3.74
C GLU A 318 22.60 11.57 3.67
N ARG A 319 23.19 11.79 4.85
CA ARG A 319 24.56 12.26 4.95
C ARG A 319 25.40 11.23 5.65
N ALA A 320 26.37 10.68 4.93
CA ALA A 320 27.31 9.73 5.46
C ALA A 320 28.12 10.39 6.58
N LEU A 321 28.16 9.75 7.75
CA LEU A 321 28.97 10.20 8.89
C LEU A 321 30.47 9.90 8.71
N ASP A 322 30.84 9.09 7.70
CA ASP A 322 32.20 8.68 7.37
C ASP A 322 32.82 9.47 6.18
N LYS A 323 33.86 8.92 5.54
CA LYS A 323 34.60 9.61 4.46
C LYS A 323 33.67 9.94 3.29
N PRO A 324 33.91 11.05 2.56
CA PRO A 324 33.13 11.40 1.37
C PRO A 324 33.15 10.24 0.36
N ASP A 325 32.05 10.09 -0.39
CA ASP A 325 31.90 9.09 -1.43
C ASP A 325 33.00 9.21 -2.50
N ALA A 326 33.06 8.23 -3.42
CA ALA A 326 34.04 8.22 -4.51
C ALA A 326 33.95 9.45 -5.47
N LYS A 327 32.94 10.32 -5.31
CA LYS A 327 32.72 11.57 -6.04
C LYS A 327 32.94 12.83 -5.18
N GLY A 328 33.42 12.70 -3.94
CA GLY A 328 33.67 13.82 -3.03
C GLY A 328 32.43 14.33 -2.30
N GLY A 329 31.25 13.74 -2.50
CA GLY A 329 30.00 14.08 -1.83
C GLY A 329 29.81 13.30 -0.54
N ARG A 330 29.36 13.96 0.53
CA ARG A 330 28.87 13.29 1.75
C ARG A 330 27.37 13.00 1.68
N VAL A 331 26.75 13.05 0.51
CA VAL A 331 25.29 13.09 0.35
C VAL A 331 24.82 11.94 -0.55
N ASN A 332 24.05 11.02 0.02
CA ASN A 332 23.27 10.04 -0.74
C ASN A 332 21.84 10.56 -0.87
N GLU A 333 21.33 10.58 -2.10
CA GLU A 333 19.95 10.95 -2.37
C GLU A 333 19.02 9.76 -2.08
N VAL A 334 18.00 9.99 -1.26
CA VAL A 334 16.96 9.00 -0.97
C VAL A 334 15.71 9.32 -1.79
N ILE A 335 15.01 8.26 -2.20
CA ILE A 335 13.72 8.35 -2.88
C ILE A 335 12.62 8.14 -1.82
N ASP A 336 12.07 9.24 -1.28
CA ASP A 336 11.03 9.21 -0.25
C ASP A 336 9.64 9.53 -0.84
N GLU A 337 9.09 8.56 -1.57
CA GLU A 337 7.79 8.71 -2.23
C GLU A 337 6.59 8.57 -1.29
N PHE A 338 5.47 9.16 -1.72
CA PHE A 338 4.16 9.02 -1.10
C PHE A 338 3.10 8.79 -2.20
N PRO A 339 1.93 8.22 -1.89
CA PRO A 339 1.02 7.68 -2.91
C PRO A 339 0.70 8.65 -4.05
N SER A 340 0.34 9.90 -3.73
CA SER A 340 -0.02 10.89 -4.76
C SER A 340 1.17 11.22 -5.68
N PHE A 341 2.41 11.27 -5.17
CA PHE A 341 3.61 11.42 -5.98
C PHE A 341 3.77 10.28 -6.99
N SER A 342 3.73 9.02 -6.54
CA SER A 342 4.01 7.87 -7.40
C SER A 342 2.96 7.73 -8.51
N PHE A 343 1.69 8.06 -8.23
CA PHE A 343 0.63 8.04 -9.25
C PHE A 343 0.73 9.21 -10.24
N ILE A 344 1.12 10.40 -9.79
CA ILE A 344 1.40 11.54 -10.69
C ILE A 344 2.57 11.20 -11.61
N LEU A 345 3.66 10.66 -11.03
CA LEU A 345 4.82 10.23 -11.80
C LEU A 345 4.43 9.15 -12.81
N GLY A 346 3.66 8.15 -12.37
CA GLY A 346 3.19 7.04 -13.20
C GLY A 346 4.17 5.88 -13.26
N ASP A 347 4.96 5.70 -12.20
CA ASP A 347 5.85 4.56 -12.03
C ASP A 347 5.08 3.51 -11.23
N SER A 348 4.94 2.31 -11.79
CA SER A 348 4.25 1.19 -11.14
C SER A 348 5.23 0.41 -10.27
N HIS A 349 6.11 1.12 -9.55
CA HIS A 349 7.11 0.47 -8.72
C HIS A 349 6.41 -0.45 -7.70
N PRO A 350 7.00 -1.58 -7.29
CA PRO A 350 6.20 -2.56 -6.59
C PRO A 350 5.67 -2.17 -5.20
N HIS A 351 6.25 -1.16 -4.52
CA HIS A 351 5.61 -0.58 -3.34
C HIS A 351 4.27 0.11 -3.68
N VAL A 352 4.14 0.69 -4.88
CA VAL A 352 2.89 1.26 -5.42
C VAL A 352 1.91 0.15 -5.74
N MET A 353 2.38 -0.93 -6.37
CA MET A 353 1.55 -2.09 -6.69
C MET A 353 1.04 -2.81 -5.43
N ALA A 354 1.80 -2.76 -4.34
CA ALA A 354 1.43 -3.33 -3.06
C ALA A 354 0.36 -2.52 -2.31
N LEU A 355 0.19 -1.21 -2.58
CA LEU A 355 -0.71 -0.32 -1.82
C LEU A 355 -2.12 -0.88 -1.58
N PRO A 356 -2.86 -1.38 -2.60
CA PRO A 356 -4.21 -1.91 -2.37
C PRO A 356 -4.20 -3.17 -1.49
N PHE A 357 -3.15 -3.97 -1.56
CA PHE A 357 -3.01 -5.22 -0.82
C PHE A 357 -2.57 -4.95 0.61
N VAL A 358 -1.68 -3.99 0.83
CA VAL A 358 -1.37 -3.44 2.17
C VAL A 358 -2.65 -3.00 2.90
N LEU A 359 -3.53 -2.25 2.22
CA LEU A 359 -4.81 -1.82 2.81
C LEU A 359 -5.75 -3.00 3.06
N LEU A 360 -5.74 -4.01 2.18
CA LEU A 360 -6.42 -5.27 2.41
C LEU A 360 -5.88 -5.95 3.68
N ALA A 361 -4.57 -6.01 3.89
CA ALA A 361 -3.96 -6.58 5.10
C ALA A 361 -4.48 -5.90 6.38
N ILE A 362 -4.64 -4.58 6.36
CA ILE A 362 -5.26 -3.81 7.46
C ILE A 362 -6.74 -4.22 7.62
N GLY A 363 -7.47 -4.41 6.53
CA GLY A 363 -8.85 -4.95 6.56
C GLY A 363 -8.94 -6.36 7.14
N LEU A 364 -7.97 -7.24 6.85
CA LEU A 364 -7.89 -8.59 7.43
C LEU A 364 -7.57 -8.53 8.92
N ALA A 365 -6.64 -7.67 9.33
CA ALA A 365 -6.34 -7.42 10.74
C ALA A 365 -7.57 -6.90 11.49
N LEU A 366 -8.33 -5.99 10.88
CA LEU A 366 -9.61 -5.52 11.43
C LEU A 366 -10.61 -6.67 11.57
N ASN A 367 -10.70 -7.58 10.59
CA ASN A 367 -11.57 -8.76 10.71
C ASN A 367 -11.16 -9.65 11.90
N VAL A 368 -9.86 -9.86 12.13
CA VAL A 368 -9.36 -10.60 13.30
C VAL A 368 -9.77 -9.90 14.59
N ILE A 369 -9.49 -8.61 14.73
CA ILE A 369 -9.82 -7.82 15.93
C ILE A 369 -11.31 -7.88 16.25
N LEU A 370 -12.17 -7.80 15.23
CA LEU A 370 -13.62 -7.77 15.40
C LEU A 370 -14.26 -9.14 15.58
N SER A 371 -13.54 -10.22 15.30
CA SER A 371 -14.10 -11.58 15.40
C SER A 371 -14.27 -12.00 16.85
N SER A 372 -15.39 -12.67 17.15
CA SER A 372 -15.66 -13.23 18.47
C SER A 372 -14.86 -14.49 18.77
N HIS A 373 -14.22 -15.09 17.76
CA HIS A 373 -13.47 -16.33 17.87
C HIS A 373 -12.04 -16.15 17.34
N ALA A 374 -11.15 -17.06 17.73
CA ALA A 374 -9.81 -17.11 17.15
C ALA A 374 -9.88 -17.44 15.64
N PRO A 375 -8.92 -16.96 14.82
CA PRO A 375 -8.86 -17.29 13.40
C PRO A 375 -8.98 -18.79 13.15
N THR A 376 -9.96 -19.17 12.34
CA THR A 376 -10.16 -20.58 11.98
C THR A 376 -9.00 -21.09 11.11
N TYR A 377 -8.91 -22.41 10.92
CA TYR A 377 -7.95 -23.00 9.98
C TYR A 377 -8.06 -22.39 8.58
N LEU A 378 -9.29 -22.16 8.10
CA LEU A 378 -9.54 -21.59 6.77
C LEU A 378 -9.12 -20.12 6.69
N GLN A 379 -9.45 -19.32 7.70
CA GLN A 379 -9.00 -17.92 7.79
C GLN A 379 -7.48 -17.84 7.87
N THR A 380 -6.84 -18.67 8.69
CA THR A 380 -5.37 -18.72 8.80
C THR A 380 -4.72 -19.10 7.46
N THR A 381 -5.30 -20.05 6.72
CA THR A 381 -4.82 -20.44 5.38
C THR A 381 -4.94 -19.28 4.39
N PHE A 382 -6.11 -18.63 4.37
CA PHE A 382 -6.35 -17.46 3.54
C PHE A 382 -5.40 -16.30 3.88
N TYR A 383 -5.18 -16.01 5.16
CA TYR A 383 -4.24 -14.98 5.61
C TYR A 383 -2.80 -15.33 5.25
N GLY A 384 -2.38 -16.59 5.39
CA GLY A 384 -1.04 -17.04 5.00
C GLY A 384 -0.79 -16.93 3.49
N ILE A 385 -1.76 -17.32 2.66
CA ILE A 385 -1.69 -17.15 1.20
C ILE A 385 -1.61 -15.66 0.84
N PHE A 386 -2.43 -14.83 1.49
CA PHE A 386 -2.46 -13.40 1.25
C PHE A 386 -1.14 -12.74 1.67
N VAL A 387 -0.62 -12.98 2.86
CA VAL A 387 0.64 -12.36 3.29
C VAL A 387 1.83 -12.87 2.48
N GLY A 388 1.81 -14.12 2.03
CA GLY A 388 2.82 -14.60 1.10
C GLY A 388 2.80 -13.85 -0.25
N SER A 389 1.65 -13.34 -0.68
CA SER A 389 1.59 -12.49 -1.88
C SER A 389 2.33 -11.17 -1.68
N LEU A 390 2.39 -10.66 -0.44
CA LEU A 390 3.12 -9.44 -0.12
C LEU A 390 4.62 -9.66 -0.26
N VAL A 391 5.16 -10.85 0.01
CA VAL A 391 6.59 -11.15 -0.28
C VAL A 391 6.88 -10.96 -1.76
N PHE A 392 5.94 -11.39 -2.60
CA PHE A 392 6.11 -11.39 -4.05
C PHE A 392 5.76 -10.04 -4.71
N LEU A 393 4.92 -9.23 -4.05
CA LEU A 393 4.61 -7.85 -4.45
C LEU A 393 5.70 -6.87 -3.98
N ASN A 394 6.09 -6.96 -2.72
CA ASN A 394 7.08 -6.10 -2.08
C ASN A 394 7.63 -6.80 -0.82
N THR A 395 8.78 -7.47 -0.96
CA THR A 395 9.35 -8.44 -0.02
C THR A 395 9.21 -8.08 1.47
N TRP A 396 9.49 -6.83 1.84
CA TRP A 396 9.51 -6.37 3.23
C TRP A 396 8.13 -6.11 3.83
N ASP A 397 7.07 -6.07 3.03
CA ASP A 397 5.72 -5.91 3.55
C ASP A 397 5.27 -7.17 4.32
N ALA A 398 5.66 -8.37 3.89
CA ALA A 398 5.14 -9.58 4.50
C ALA A 398 5.53 -9.73 5.99
N PRO A 399 6.81 -9.58 6.41
CA PRO A 399 7.14 -9.60 7.84
C PRO A 399 6.35 -8.58 8.66
N ILE A 400 6.17 -7.36 8.13
CA ILE A 400 5.40 -6.30 8.78
C ILE A 400 3.95 -6.75 8.97
N TYR A 401 3.29 -7.26 7.93
CA TYR A 401 1.88 -7.64 8.01
C TYR A 401 1.64 -8.97 8.75
N ILE A 402 2.63 -9.86 8.86
CA ILE A 402 2.58 -10.99 9.81
C ILE A 402 2.50 -10.43 11.24
N VAL A 403 3.38 -9.49 11.59
CA VAL A 403 3.37 -8.86 12.93
C VAL A 403 2.05 -8.14 13.17
N VAL A 404 1.51 -7.43 12.18
CA VAL A 404 0.20 -6.77 12.28
C VAL A 404 -0.92 -7.78 12.54
N LEU A 405 -0.97 -8.91 11.83
CA LEU A 405 -1.99 -9.94 12.05
C LEU A 405 -1.85 -10.65 13.40
N VAL A 406 -0.62 -10.93 13.84
CA VAL A 406 -0.36 -11.48 15.17
C VAL A 406 -0.76 -10.47 16.26
N GLY A 407 -0.42 -9.19 16.06
CA GLY A 407 -0.84 -8.09 16.92
C GLY A 407 -2.37 -7.92 16.96
N ALA A 408 -3.04 -8.11 15.83
CA ALA A 408 -4.51 -8.09 15.74
C ALA A 408 -5.14 -9.22 16.57
N GLU A 409 -4.59 -10.44 16.50
CA GLU A 409 -5.02 -11.57 17.34
C GLU A 409 -4.73 -11.33 18.83
N LEU A 410 -3.59 -10.72 19.14
CA LEU A 410 -3.25 -10.30 20.51
C LEU A 410 -4.28 -9.31 21.05
N LEU A 411 -4.58 -8.26 20.29
CA LEU A 411 -5.58 -7.25 20.68
C LEU A 411 -6.97 -7.87 20.83
N ARG A 412 -7.36 -8.78 19.93
CA ARG A 412 -8.62 -9.52 20.02
C ARG A 412 -8.73 -10.29 21.34
N ARG A 413 -7.67 -11.00 21.74
CA ARG A 413 -7.63 -11.74 23.02
C ARG A 413 -7.78 -10.82 24.22
N LEU A 414 -7.01 -9.73 24.25
CA LEU A 414 -7.11 -8.75 25.34
C LEU A 414 -8.52 -8.16 25.43
N ALA A 415 -9.16 -7.88 24.30
CA ALA A 415 -10.49 -7.30 24.24
C ALA A 415 -11.61 -8.28 24.65
N ILE A 416 -11.52 -9.54 24.24
CA ILE A 416 -12.59 -10.53 24.45
C ILE A 416 -12.47 -11.22 25.81
N GLU A 417 -11.26 -11.58 26.22
CA GLU A 417 -11.05 -12.34 27.44
C GLU A 417 -11.06 -11.44 28.68
N GLY A 418 -10.86 -10.12 28.50
CA GLY A 418 -11.00 -9.12 29.55
C GLY A 418 -9.99 -9.23 30.70
N ARG A 419 -8.98 -10.09 30.57
CA ARG A 419 -7.97 -10.36 31.62
C ARG A 419 -6.99 -9.20 31.80
N GLY A 420 -6.78 -8.39 30.78
CA GLY A 420 -5.82 -7.28 30.79
C GLY A 420 -4.34 -7.71 30.73
N TYR A 421 -4.05 -9.01 30.67
CA TYR A 421 -2.71 -9.57 30.49
C TYR A 421 -2.78 -10.87 29.66
N LEU A 422 -1.63 -11.28 29.12
CA LEU A 422 -1.47 -12.51 28.33
C LEU A 422 -0.82 -13.60 29.17
N THR A 423 -1.34 -14.82 29.09
CA THR A 423 -0.72 -15.99 29.72
C THR A 423 0.35 -16.60 28.81
N LEU A 424 1.17 -17.50 29.34
CA LEU A 424 2.13 -18.27 28.53
C LEU A 424 1.46 -19.03 27.38
N TYR A 425 0.24 -19.54 27.62
CA TYR A 425 -0.57 -20.21 26.61
C TYR A 425 -0.95 -19.26 25.46
N ASP A 426 -1.29 -18.01 25.77
CA ASP A 426 -1.63 -16.99 24.76
C ASP A 426 -0.42 -16.67 23.90
N TRP A 427 0.75 -16.49 24.52
CA TRP A 427 2.01 -16.29 23.79
C TRP A 427 2.36 -17.48 22.89
N ALA A 428 2.24 -18.71 23.39
CA ALA A 428 2.48 -19.91 22.58
C ALA A 428 1.52 -20.00 21.38
N HIS A 429 0.24 -19.64 21.58
CA HIS A 429 -0.72 -19.60 20.49
C HIS A 429 -0.41 -18.49 19.46
N LEU A 430 0.00 -17.31 19.90
CA LEU A 430 0.39 -16.21 19.01
C LEU A 430 1.60 -16.60 18.14
N LEU A 431 2.61 -17.24 18.75
CA LEU A 431 3.77 -17.79 18.06
C LEU A 431 3.35 -18.87 17.06
N TYR A 432 2.47 -19.79 17.46
CA TYR A 432 1.94 -20.83 16.58
C TYR A 432 1.16 -20.25 15.40
N PHE A 433 0.34 -19.22 15.63
CA PHE A 433 -0.38 -18.52 14.56
C PHE A 433 0.59 -17.87 13.57
N GLY A 434 1.59 -17.12 14.05
CA GLY A 434 2.63 -16.54 13.19
C GLY A 434 3.41 -17.59 12.40
N ALA A 435 3.84 -18.67 13.05
CA ALA A 435 4.56 -19.77 12.40
C ALA A 435 3.73 -20.43 11.29
N ARG A 436 2.41 -20.57 11.48
CA ARG A 436 1.52 -21.10 10.45
C ARG A 436 1.39 -20.17 9.25
N LEU A 437 1.28 -18.86 9.46
CA LEU A 437 1.25 -17.89 8.36
C LEU A 437 2.53 -18.00 7.52
N ILE A 438 3.70 -18.07 8.18
CA ILE A 438 5.01 -18.26 7.54
C ILE A 438 5.06 -19.59 6.77
N ALA A 439 4.63 -20.69 7.38
CA ALA A 439 4.65 -21.99 6.74
C ALA A 439 3.78 -22.03 5.47
N ILE A 440 2.57 -21.46 5.53
CA ILE A 440 1.68 -21.39 4.37
C ILE A 440 2.29 -20.52 3.26
N MET A 441 2.83 -19.35 3.63
CA MET A 441 3.56 -18.48 2.70
C MET A 441 4.69 -19.23 1.99
N ILE A 442 5.55 -19.92 2.76
CA ILE A 442 6.69 -20.65 2.20
C ILE A 442 6.21 -21.73 1.24
N VAL A 443 5.20 -22.52 1.61
CA VAL A 443 4.68 -23.61 0.78
C VAL A 443 4.08 -23.09 -0.53
N VAL A 444 3.25 -22.05 -0.47
CA VAL A 444 2.52 -21.55 -1.64
C VAL A 444 3.43 -20.78 -2.59
N TYR A 445 4.36 -20.00 -2.06
CA TYR A 445 5.28 -19.18 -2.84
C TYR A 445 6.67 -19.81 -2.99
N PHE A 446 6.81 -21.10 -2.68
CA PHE A 446 8.07 -21.83 -2.79
C PHE A 446 8.77 -21.63 -4.15
N PRO A 447 8.07 -21.70 -5.32
CA PRO A 447 8.73 -21.49 -6.62
C PRO A 447 9.35 -20.10 -6.78
N PHE A 448 8.73 -19.07 -6.18
CA PHE A 448 9.29 -17.70 -6.18
C PHE A 448 10.48 -17.60 -5.23
N LEU A 449 10.35 -18.12 -4.01
CA LEU A 449 11.37 -18.01 -2.97
C LEU A 449 12.70 -18.66 -3.34
N ILE A 450 12.68 -19.73 -4.16
CA ILE A 450 13.91 -20.39 -4.62
C ILE A 450 14.50 -19.77 -5.90
N SER A 451 13.70 -19.03 -6.66
CA SER A 451 14.15 -18.39 -7.91
C SER A 451 14.61 -16.95 -7.70
N PHE A 452 14.12 -16.28 -6.66
CA PHE A 452 14.46 -14.92 -6.33
C PHE A 452 15.85 -14.78 -5.71
N GLN A 453 16.69 -13.93 -6.28
CA GLN A 453 17.98 -13.53 -5.72
C GLN A 453 17.93 -12.09 -5.22
N SER A 454 18.05 -11.91 -3.90
CA SER A 454 18.07 -10.59 -3.27
C SER A 454 19.48 -10.00 -3.28
N GLN A 455 19.61 -8.71 -3.62
CA GLN A 455 20.84 -7.94 -3.46
C GLN A 455 21.06 -7.46 -2.02
N LEU A 456 19.98 -7.42 -1.22
CA LEU A 456 20.00 -7.02 0.18
C LEU A 456 19.92 -8.26 1.07
N GLY A 457 20.78 -8.31 2.10
CA GLY A 457 20.82 -9.41 3.06
C GLY A 457 21.09 -8.93 4.47
N GLY A 458 20.53 -9.63 5.45
CA GLY A 458 20.74 -9.36 6.88
C GLY A 458 19.84 -8.26 7.45
N ILE A 459 19.95 -8.09 8.77
CA ILE A 459 19.32 -7.01 9.53
C ILE A 459 20.44 -6.37 10.34
N LEU A 460 20.75 -5.11 10.05
CA LEU A 460 21.77 -4.33 10.74
C LEU A 460 21.18 -2.98 11.18
N PRO A 461 21.61 -2.43 12.32
CA PRO A 461 21.31 -1.05 12.68
C PRO A 461 21.90 -0.11 11.63
N ASN A 462 21.25 1.03 11.44
CA ASN A 462 21.76 2.10 10.59
C ASN A 462 22.27 3.28 11.47
N PRO A 463 23.50 3.19 12.04
CA PRO A 463 24.09 4.32 12.77
C PRO A 463 24.70 5.37 11.83
N LEU A 464 24.91 5.04 10.55
CA LEU A 464 25.68 5.85 9.59
C LEU A 464 24.84 6.88 8.84
N TYR A 465 23.55 6.61 8.62
CA TYR A 465 22.66 7.46 7.83
C TYR A 465 21.39 7.82 8.62
N PRO A 466 21.49 8.56 9.75
CA PRO A 466 20.32 8.92 10.52
C PRO A 466 19.45 9.95 9.79
N THR A 467 18.16 9.66 9.64
CA THR A 467 17.19 10.66 9.16
C THR A 467 17.03 11.78 10.18
N ARG A 468 17.14 13.03 9.73
CA ARG A 468 17.06 14.19 10.62
C ARG A 468 15.62 14.49 11.02
N PRO A 469 15.34 14.89 12.29
CA PRO A 469 13.99 15.17 12.75
C PRO A 469 13.24 16.22 11.93
N GLN A 470 13.93 17.27 11.46
CA GLN A 470 13.30 18.31 10.65
C GLN A 470 12.85 17.79 9.27
N GLN A 471 13.60 16.87 8.65
CA GLN A 471 13.22 16.25 7.37
C GLN A 471 12.03 15.30 7.57
N MET A 472 12.03 14.53 8.67
CA MET A 472 10.88 13.72 9.07
C MET A 472 9.62 14.58 9.25
N LEU A 473 9.77 15.77 9.83
CA LEU A 473 8.68 16.72 9.98
C LEU A 473 8.19 17.23 8.62
N VAL A 474 9.07 17.54 7.67
CA VAL A 474 8.67 17.93 6.31
C VAL A 474 7.92 16.80 5.61
N MET A 475 8.45 15.57 5.63
CA MET A 475 7.82 14.41 4.99
C MET A 475 6.44 14.08 5.57
N TRP A 476 6.28 14.17 6.89
CA TRP A 476 5.06 13.74 7.56
C TRP A 476 4.18 14.90 8.06
N ALA A 477 4.44 16.15 7.68
CA ALA A 477 3.82 17.33 8.30
C ALA A 477 2.29 17.25 8.44
N PRO A 478 1.52 16.90 7.38
CA PRO A 478 0.05 16.82 7.49
C PRO A 478 -0.41 15.70 8.42
N PHE A 479 0.23 14.52 8.34
CA PHE A 479 -0.08 13.39 9.21
C PHE A 479 0.25 13.69 10.67
N LEU A 480 1.42 14.28 10.94
CA LEU A 480 1.86 14.68 12.27
C LEU A 480 0.92 15.72 12.88
N ALA A 481 0.45 16.69 12.10
CA ALA A 481 -0.54 17.66 12.57
C ALA A 481 -1.86 16.98 12.98
N LEU A 482 -2.40 16.11 12.12
CA LEU A 482 -3.66 15.41 12.37
C LEU A 482 -3.57 14.48 13.59
N ILE A 483 -2.51 13.68 13.69
CA ILE A 483 -2.34 12.75 14.80
C ILE A 483 -2.05 13.49 16.11
N SER A 484 -1.30 14.59 16.07
CA SER A 484 -1.02 15.40 17.27
C SER A 484 -2.30 16.01 17.82
N ILE A 485 -3.16 16.58 16.96
CA ILE A 485 -4.47 17.11 17.38
C ILE A 485 -5.32 16.00 18.00
N TYR A 486 -5.39 14.83 17.36
CA TYR A 486 -6.11 13.68 17.88
C TYR A 486 -5.59 13.23 19.27
N LEU A 487 -4.27 13.06 19.41
CA LEU A 487 -3.65 12.63 20.66
C LEU A 487 -3.83 13.66 21.78
N ILE A 488 -3.73 14.96 21.49
CA ILE A 488 -3.97 16.03 22.48
C ILE A 488 -5.43 15.98 22.96
N LEU A 489 -6.39 15.81 22.04
CA LEU A 489 -7.80 15.71 22.38
C LEU A 489 -8.11 14.46 23.22
N GLU A 490 -7.56 13.30 22.84
CA GLU A 490 -7.76 12.06 23.60
C GLU A 490 -7.05 12.09 24.95
N MET A 491 -5.87 12.69 25.04
CA MET A 491 -5.18 12.94 26.31
C MET A 491 -6.04 13.84 27.21
N TRP A 492 -6.59 14.94 26.67
CA TRP A 492 -7.46 15.84 27.42
C TRP A 492 -8.74 15.15 27.91
N ARG A 493 -9.39 14.35 27.05
CA ARG A 493 -10.57 13.53 27.41
C ARG A 493 -10.22 12.48 28.46
N GLY A 494 -9.09 11.80 28.31
CA GLY A 494 -8.58 10.79 29.21
C GLY A 494 -8.26 11.35 30.59
N MET A 495 -7.62 12.53 30.66
CA MET A 495 -7.33 13.23 31.89
C MET A 495 -8.62 13.67 32.60
N ARG A 496 -9.56 14.30 31.89
CA ARG A 496 -10.86 14.69 32.47
C ARG A 496 -11.65 13.51 33.02
N ALA A 497 -11.60 12.38 32.32
CA ALA A 497 -12.29 11.16 32.72
C ALA A 497 -11.47 10.27 33.69
N LYS A 498 -10.28 10.70 34.12
CA LYS A 498 -9.34 9.92 34.96
C LYS A 498 -9.06 8.50 34.44
N ARG A 499 -9.00 8.34 33.11
CA ARG A 499 -8.73 7.07 32.41
C ARG A 499 -7.25 6.86 32.06
N MET A 500 -6.40 7.87 32.26
CA MET A 500 -4.97 7.80 31.91
C MET A 500 -4.19 6.94 32.91
N ASN A 501 -3.57 5.87 32.41
CA ASN A 501 -2.61 5.08 33.18
C ASN A 501 -1.18 5.53 32.87
N TRP A 502 -0.72 6.58 33.56
CA TRP A 502 0.62 7.15 33.36
C TRP A 502 1.74 6.16 33.70
N GLY A 503 1.56 5.31 34.71
CA GLY A 503 2.55 4.32 35.10
C GLY A 503 2.81 3.31 33.98
N LEU A 504 1.73 2.75 33.40
CA LEU A 504 1.84 1.86 32.24
C LEU A 504 2.43 2.60 31.02
N GLY A 505 1.98 3.83 30.76
CA GLY A 505 2.48 4.62 29.62
C GLY A 505 3.98 4.90 29.71
N LEU A 506 4.48 5.30 30.88
CA LEU A 506 5.89 5.59 31.12
C LEU A 506 6.74 4.31 31.11
N THR A 507 6.26 3.24 31.73
CA THR A 507 6.99 1.94 31.74
C THR A 507 7.05 1.32 30.35
N ALA A 508 5.97 1.35 29.57
CA ALA A 508 5.97 0.87 28.20
C ALA A 508 6.88 1.71 27.30
N SER A 509 6.76 3.05 27.36
CA SER A 509 7.61 3.96 26.56
C SER A 509 9.08 3.81 26.91
N GLY A 510 9.41 3.82 28.21
CA GLY A 510 10.77 3.64 28.70
C GLY A 510 11.33 2.26 28.34
N GLY A 511 10.51 1.20 28.43
CA GLY A 511 10.88 -0.15 28.03
C GLY A 511 11.20 -0.27 26.54
N ILE A 512 10.39 0.36 25.67
CA ILE A 512 10.64 0.38 24.22
C ILE A 512 11.94 1.14 23.92
N ILE A 513 12.13 2.33 24.50
CA ILE A 513 13.35 3.12 24.30
C ILE A 513 14.59 2.35 24.77
N LEU A 514 14.52 1.72 25.95
CA LEU A 514 15.62 0.91 26.48
C LEU A 514 15.90 -0.30 25.58
N PHE A 515 14.86 -0.99 25.11
CA PHE A 515 15.00 -2.12 24.18
C PHE A 515 15.68 -1.68 22.88
N LEU A 516 15.24 -0.58 22.27
CA LEU A 516 15.85 -0.05 21.04
C LEU A 516 17.30 0.38 21.26
N ALA A 517 17.61 1.01 22.40
CA ALA A 517 18.98 1.39 22.75
C ALA A 517 19.89 0.17 22.94
N VAL A 518 19.42 -0.85 23.66
CA VAL A 518 20.16 -2.11 23.86
C VAL A 518 20.35 -2.86 22.53
N ALA A 519 19.30 -2.97 21.71
CA ALA A 519 19.39 -3.59 20.40
C ALA A 519 20.39 -2.86 19.49
N MET A 520 20.40 -1.53 19.52
CA MET A 520 21.37 -0.73 18.78
C MET A 520 22.81 -1.01 19.24
N VAL A 521 23.06 -1.15 20.54
CA VAL A 521 24.40 -1.48 21.06
C VAL A 521 24.82 -2.90 20.68
N LEU A 522 23.93 -3.88 20.86
CA LEU A 522 24.23 -5.31 20.61
C LEU A 522 24.46 -5.68 19.15
N MET A 523 24.01 -4.83 18.23
CA MET A 523 24.14 -5.08 16.78
C MET A 523 25.21 -4.21 16.11
N VAL A 524 26.00 -3.46 16.89
CA VAL A 524 27.12 -2.63 16.41
C VAL A 524 28.48 -3.36 16.56
N ASP A 525 28.50 -4.54 17.17
CA ASP A 525 29.62 -5.50 17.14
C ASP A 525 29.55 -6.40 15.88
#